data_AF-A0A377G798-F1
#
_entry.id   AF-A0A377G798-F1
#
_cell.length_a   1.000
_cell.length_b   1.000
_cell.length_c   1.000
_cell.angle_alpha   90.00
_cell.angle_beta   90.00
_cell.angle_gamma   90.00
#
_symmetry.space_group_name_H-M   'P 1'
#
loop_
_entity.id
_entity.type
_entity.pdbx_description
1 polymer ?
#
loop_
_entity_poly.entity_id
_entity_poly.type
_entity_poly.pdbx_seq_one_letter_code
_entity_poly.pdbx_strand_id
1 'polypeptide(L)'
;MPKKYFSSKGGTLAKRLDQAWVDYKDPSLSDNDRLQALDFMIYVFDIKKFSNEKNLLNGILVKLMAERASKQQENPHYIPVLSSGKYQLTADILKPTSRTKDSSEPSVQEAFDAGELLDVNQDDKYEDKAHGTTYLTPEERADYRVEIHEGLFHKEGKVFDSSKLIAHNKPGFIAFTLNTNGELSAFEHLSVKLDKRGRKLAHSSMNSGAPVLAAGEMEIKNGKLISINTYSGHYQPSLYSVARFLEYLSDRGVDISKTKVYLQDAPGPQSGLSSKTVLLKGDPQPWHEVPATDIVHSVKSIMHNNLNSLDNYLNSSKTKLLRDVFKNDSAQAKSKIAKDFYEELAYTMDTIKDSSSLVDIKVSLDCLDAIIARYSSQLEQLNGKTGRLDSKFADMKAQIREVREKFEGLDERKENERIESFKNKY
;
A
#
# COMPACT_ATOMS: atom_id res chain seq x y z
N MET A 1 -10.01 -38.03 8.45
CA MET A 1 -10.13 -37.25 7.21
C MET A 1 -8.90 -36.35 7.11
N PRO A 2 -8.27 -36.18 5.94
CA PRO A 2 -7.09 -35.31 5.82
C PRO A 2 -7.44 -33.89 6.23
N LYS A 3 -6.56 -33.25 7.01
CA LYS A 3 -6.74 -31.86 7.44
C LYS A 3 -6.63 -30.94 6.22
N LYS A 4 -7.63 -30.09 6.02
CA LYS A 4 -7.73 -29.22 4.84
C LYS A 4 -7.24 -27.81 5.15
N TYR A 5 -5.95 -27.64 5.42
CA TYR A 5 -5.39 -26.33 5.76
C TYR A 5 -5.62 -25.27 4.68
N PHE A 6 -5.67 -25.65 3.41
CA PHE A 6 -5.94 -24.72 2.30
C PHE A 6 -7.41 -24.27 2.20
N SER A 7 -8.34 -24.92 2.92
CA SER A 7 -9.75 -24.53 2.88
C SER A 7 -10.01 -23.36 3.81
N SER A 8 -10.68 -22.33 3.27
CA SER A 8 -11.20 -21.18 4.02
C SER A 8 -12.11 -21.56 5.21
N LYS A 9 -12.75 -22.73 5.16
CA LYS A 9 -13.62 -23.25 6.24
C LYS A 9 -12.91 -23.48 7.56
N GLY A 10 -11.58 -23.58 7.56
CA GLY A 10 -10.75 -23.66 8.77
C GLY A 10 -10.59 -22.33 9.51
N GLY A 11 -11.20 -21.24 9.01
CA GLY A 11 -11.08 -19.90 9.55
C GLY A 11 -10.07 -19.05 8.78
N THR A 12 -9.66 -17.94 9.40
CA THR A 12 -8.69 -16.99 8.82
C THR A 12 -7.36 -17.69 8.51
N LEU A 13 -6.60 -17.14 7.55
CA LEU A 13 -5.28 -17.68 7.19
C LEU A 13 -4.37 -17.81 8.42
N ALA A 14 -4.38 -16.79 9.27
CA ALA A 14 -3.74 -16.72 10.57
C ALA A 14 -4.11 -17.90 11.50
N LYS A 15 -5.41 -18.17 11.70
CA LYS A 15 -5.87 -19.30 12.52
C LYS A 15 -5.45 -20.66 11.93
N ARG A 16 -5.54 -20.79 10.60
CA ARG A 16 -5.11 -22.02 9.90
C ARG A 16 -3.60 -22.25 10.04
N LEU A 17 -2.81 -21.16 10.01
CA LEU A 17 -1.36 -21.19 10.23
C LEU A 17 -1.01 -21.62 11.66
N ASP A 18 -1.71 -21.08 12.66
CA ASP A 18 -1.51 -21.48 14.06
C ASP A 18 -1.81 -22.96 14.28
N GLN A 19 -2.91 -23.45 13.69
CA GLN A 19 -3.27 -24.86 13.75
C GLN A 19 -2.22 -25.75 13.05
N ALA A 20 -1.73 -25.34 11.88
CA ALA A 20 -0.67 -26.07 11.19
C ALA A 20 0.62 -26.13 12.03
N TRP A 21 0.98 -25.04 12.72
CA TRP A 21 2.14 -25.06 13.62
C TRP A 21 1.97 -26.01 14.80
N VAL A 22 0.79 -26.07 15.41
CA VAL A 22 0.48 -27.04 16.47
C VAL A 22 0.62 -28.46 15.94
N ASP A 23 0.00 -28.74 14.79
CA ASP A 23 -0.03 -30.07 14.21
C ASP A 23 1.35 -30.55 13.76
N TYR A 24 2.16 -29.67 13.17
CA TYR A 24 3.52 -29.99 12.76
C TYR A 24 4.41 -30.49 13.93
N LYS A 25 4.19 -29.93 15.12
CA LYS A 25 4.95 -30.26 16.34
C LYS A 25 4.38 -31.44 17.12
N ASP A 26 3.17 -31.87 16.84
CA ASP A 26 2.48 -32.90 17.61
C ASP A 26 3.00 -34.31 17.26
N PRO A 27 3.71 -35.01 18.16
CA PRO A 27 4.24 -36.34 17.89
C PRO A 27 3.16 -37.43 17.86
N SER A 28 1.92 -37.12 18.26
CA SER A 28 0.79 -38.06 18.20
C SER A 28 0.14 -38.14 16.81
N LEU A 29 0.42 -37.16 15.94
CA LEU A 29 -0.08 -37.15 14.56
C LEU A 29 0.80 -38.00 13.64
N SER A 30 0.19 -38.51 12.56
CA SER A 30 0.93 -39.25 11.54
C SER A 30 1.94 -38.36 10.83
N ASP A 31 3.03 -38.95 10.31
CA ASP A 31 4.02 -38.21 9.51
C ASP A 31 3.37 -37.51 8.32
N ASN A 32 2.37 -38.13 7.69
CA ASN A 32 1.63 -37.53 6.57
C ASN A 32 0.80 -36.30 6.99
N ASP A 33 0.20 -36.28 8.18
CA ASP A 33 -0.52 -35.10 8.67
C ASP A 33 0.44 -33.97 9.05
N ARG A 34 1.57 -34.32 9.66
CA ARG A 34 2.64 -33.35 9.99
C ARG A 34 3.28 -32.77 8.72
N LEU A 35 3.46 -33.58 7.67
CA LEU A 35 3.95 -33.13 6.37
C LEU A 35 2.96 -32.19 5.67
N GLN A 36 1.65 -32.46 5.73
CA GLN A 36 0.64 -31.53 5.20
C GLN A 36 0.64 -30.19 5.95
N ALA A 37 0.81 -30.22 7.28
CA ALA A 37 0.93 -29.01 8.07
C ALA A 37 2.19 -28.21 7.69
N LEU A 38 3.33 -28.90 7.51
CA LEU A 38 4.59 -28.31 7.06
C LEU A 38 4.46 -27.68 5.67
N ASP A 39 3.89 -28.41 4.71
CA ASP A 39 3.64 -27.94 3.34
C ASP A 39 2.80 -26.67 3.32
N PHE A 40 1.73 -26.63 4.12
CA PHE A 40 0.92 -25.43 4.26
C PHE A 40 1.71 -24.26 4.88
N MET A 41 2.52 -24.47 5.91
CA MET A 41 3.35 -23.41 6.49
C MET A 41 4.37 -22.85 5.50
N ILE A 42 5.03 -23.72 4.73
CA ILE A 42 5.96 -23.33 3.66
C ILE A 42 5.24 -22.45 2.64
N TYR A 43 4.04 -22.86 2.22
CA TYR A 43 3.21 -22.12 1.28
C TYR A 43 2.84 -20.73 1.82
N VAL A 44 2.32 -20.64 3.06
CA VAL A 44 1.90 -19.36 3.66
C VAL A 44 3.06 -18.39 3.84
N PHE A 45 4.25 -18.90 4.16
CA PHE A 45 5.45 -18.10 4.31
C PHE A 45 6.25 -17.91 3.01
N ASP A 46 5.77 -18.43 1.88
CA ASP A 46 6.45 -18.43 0.58
C ASP A 46 7.95 -18.80 0.69
N ILE A 47 8.26 -19.87 1.44
CA ILE A 47 9.65 -20.27 1.72
C ILE A 47 10.25 -20.90 0.46
N LYS A 48 11.04 -20.11 -0.28
CA LYS A 48 11.70 -20.56 -1.53
C LYS A 48 12.97 -21.38 -1.33
N LYS A 49 13.63 -21.24 -0.17
CA LYS A 49 14.90 -21.90 0.10
C LYS A 49 14.67 -23.25 0.78
N PHE A 50 14.74 -24.31 0.00
CA PHE A 50 14.89 -25.67 0.51
C PHE A 50 16.37 -26.01 0.57
N SER A 51 16.85 -26.40 1.75
CA SER A 51 18.23 -26.84 1.96
C SER A 51 18.23 -28.24 2.52
N ASN A 52 19.21 -29.04 2.08
CA ASN A 52 19.52 -30.34 2.69
C ASN A 52 20.29 -30.17 4.01
N GLU A 53 20.64 -28.95 4.39
CA GLU A 53 21.19 -28.65 5.70
C GLU A 53 20.18 -29.00 6.79
N LYS A 54 20.60 -29.90 7.67
CA LYS A 54 19.77 -30.37 8.78
C LYS A 54 19.28 -29.18 9.61
N ASN A 55 17.97 -29.14 9.85
CA ASN A 55 17.27 -28.15 10.69
C ASN A 55 17.17 -26.71 10.18
N LEU A 56 17.62 -26.37 8.96
CA LEU A 56 17.48 -24.99 8.46
C LEU A 56 16.01 -24.55 8.40
N LEU A 57 15.15 -25.36 7.78
CA LEU A 57 13.72 -25.08 7.66
C LEU A 57 13.06 -24.90 9.02
N ASN A 58 13.39 -25.75 9.99
CA ASN A 58 12.86 -25.66 11.35
C ASN A 58 13.30 -24.36 12.03
N GLY A 59 14.54 -23.93 11.84
CA GLY A 59 15.03 -22.65 12.34
C GLY A 59 14.26 -21.45 11.77
N ILE A 60 13.97 -21.47 10.46
CA ILE A 60 13.15 -20.45 9.79
C ILE A 60 11.74 -20.43 10.38
N LEU A 61 11.07 -21.59 10.46
CA LEU A 61 9.71 -21.70 10.97
C LEU A 61 9.59 -21.25 12.43
N VAL A 62 10.54 -21.65 13.29
CA VAL A 62 10.58 -21.21 14.70
C VAL A 62 10.68 -19.69 14.79
N LYS A 63 11.56 -19.06 14.01
CA LYS A 63 11.72 -17.60 14.00
C LYS A 63 10.44 -16.88 13.56
N LEU A 64 9.84 -17.32 12.45
CA LEU A 64 8.62 -16.72 11.92
C LEU A 64 7.43 -16.89 12.88
N MET A 65 7.25 -18.07 13.45
CA MET A 65 6.17 -18.30 14.42
C MET A 65 6.39 -17.56 15.74
N ALA A 66 7.64 -17.36 16.18
CA ALA A 66 7.96 -16.54 17.35
C ALA A 66 7.64 -15.06 17.11
N GLU A 67 7.99 -14.52 15.94
CA GLU A 67 7.62 -13.16 15.53
C GLU A 67 6.10 -12.99 15.50
N ARG A 68 5.37 -13.93 14.88
CA ARG A 68 3.90 -13.94 14.90
C ARG A 68 3.35 -13.93 16.33
N ALA A 69 3.83 -14.82 17.20
CA ALA A 69 3.37 -14.91 18.58
C ALA A 69 3.56 -13.60 19.36
N SER A 70 4.66 -12.87 19.10
CA SER A 70 4.93 -11.58 19.75
C SER A 70 3.94 -10.47 19.39
N LYS A 71 3.29 -10.54 18.23
CA LYS A 71 2.34 -9.53 17.74
C LYS A 71 0.88 -10.00 17.73
N GLN A 72 0.64 -11.28 18.04
CA GLN A 72 -0.69 -11.91 17.91
C GLN A 72 -1.75 -11.28 18.82
N GLN A 73 -1.36 -10.79 20.00
CA GLN A 73 -2.28 -10.16 20.93
C GLN A 73 -2.82 -8.82 20.42
N GLU A 74 -1.96 -8.02 19.79
CA GLU A 74 -2.31 -6.71 19.19
C GLU A 74 -3.01 -6.90 17.85
N ASN A 75 -2.49 -7.82 17.02
CA ASN A 75 -3.02 -8.12 15.70
C ASN A 75 -3.10 -9.65 15.47
N PRO A 76 -4.25 -10.29 15.75
CA PRO A 76 -4.43 -11.72 15.55
C PRO A 76 -4.26 -12.18 14.08
N HIS A 77 -4.35 -11.26 13.12
CA HIS A 77 -4.23 -11.51 11.69
C HIS A 77 -2.80 -11.32 11.15
N TYR A 78 -1.86 -10.87 11.99
CA TYR A 78 -0.48 -10.59 11.59
C TYR A 78 0.28 -11.85 11.14
N ILE A 79 0.75 -11.91 9.90
CA ILE A 79 1.59 -13.00 9.40
C ILE A 79 2.93 -12.40 8.96
N PRO A 80 4.08 -12.76 9.56
CA PRO A 80 5.35 -12.07 9.32
C PRO A 80 5.68 -11.80 7.85
N VAL A 81 5.58 -12.78 6.94
CA VAL A 81 5.96 -12.57 5.52
C VAL A 81 4.93 -11.77 4.73
N LEU A 82 3.66 -11.77 5.14
CA LEU A 82 2.58 -11.04 4.46
C LEU A 82 2.45 -9.61 5.03
N SER A 83 2.57 -9.51 6.34
CA SER A 83 2.42 -8.34 7.20
C SER A 83 3.78 -7.76 7.64
N SER A 84 4.88 -8.12 6.97
CA SER A 84 6.14 -7.35 6.95
C SER A 84 6.45 -6.94 5.51
N GLY A 85 7.12 -5.80 5.33
CA GLY A 85 7.53 -5.35 4.00
C GLY A 85 7.53 -3.84 3.85
N LYS A 86 7.88 -3.42 2.64
CA LYS A 86 8.18 -2.03 2.30
C LYS A 86 6.98 -1.08 2.47
N TYR A 87 5.75 -1.53 2.24
CA TYR A 87 4.56 -0.66 2.10
C TYR A 87 3.62 -0.65 3.31
N GLN A 88 4.12 -0.81 4.53
CA GLN A 88 3.27 -0.98 5.71
C GLN A 88 3.22 0.21 6.65
N LEU A 89 2.00 0.44 7.12
CA LEU A 89 1.70 1.24 8.28
C LEU A 89 1.73 0.30 9.47
N THR A 90 2.41 0.70 10.54
CA THR A 90 2.48 -0.03 11.82
C THR A 90 1.13 -0.14 12.54
N ALA A 91 0.03 0.24 11.88
CA ALA A 91 -1.26 0.38 12.51
C ALA A 91 -1.92 -0.99 12.76
N ASP A 92 -2.53 -1.06 13.93
CA ASP A 92 -3.47 -2.05 14.42
C ASP A 92 -4.58 -2.37 13.40
N ILE A 93 -5.48 -3.29 13.78
CA ILE A 93 -6.73 -3.52 13.07
C ILE A 93 -7.42 -2.18 12.79
N LEU A 94 -7.35 -1.72 11.53
CA LEU A 94 -7.94 -0.46 11.12
C LEU A 94 -9.46 -0.51 11.33
N LYS A 95 -10.00 0.60 11.80
CA LYS A 95 -11.44 0.79 12.01
C LYS A 95 -12.01 1.65 10.88
N PRO A 96 -13.30 1.49 10.54
CA PRO A 96 -13.97 2.40 9.64
C PRO A 96 -13.97 3.83 10.22
N THR A 97 -13.65 4.81 9.38
CA THR A 97 -13.73 6.23 9.72
C THR A 97 -15.18 6.71 9.64
N SER A 98 -15.54 7.67 10.51
CA SER A 98 -16.88 8.28 10.48
C SER A 98 -17.01 9.30 9.34
N ARG A 99 -15.93 10.03 9.07
CA ARG A 99 -15.79 10.93 7.91
C ARG A 99 -14.58 10.48 7.09
N THR A 100 -14.66 10.68 5.79
CA THR A 100 -13.60 10.24 4.86
C THR A 100 -12.26 10.87 5.22
N LYS A 101 -11.22 10.03 5.35
CA LYS A 101 -9.85 10.42 5.71
C LYS A 101 -9.73 11.21 7.02
N ASP A 102 -10.66 10.99 7.95
CA ASP A 102 -10.70 11.65 9.27
C ASP A 102 -10.52 10.58 10.37
N SER A 103 -9.32 10.54 10.96
CA SER A 103 -8.93 9.60 12.00
C SER A 103 -8.36 10.31 13.21
N SER A 104 -8.79 9.90 14.41
CA SER A 104 -8.19 10.36 15.67
C SER A 104 -6.83 9.72 15.96
N GLU A 105 -6.49 8.61 15.29
CA GLU A 105 -5.20 7.93 15.42
C GLU A 105 -4.16 8.64 14.54
N PRO A 106 -3.11 9.28 15.13
CA PRO A 106 -2.17 10.11 14.38
C PRO A 106 -1.47 9.36 13.23
N SER A 107 -1.02 8.13 13.46
CA SER A 107 -0.35 7.33 12.43
C SER A 107 -1.25 6.96 11.26
N VAL A 108 -2.57 6.85 11.50
CA VAL A 108 -3.55 6.58 10.43
C VAL A 108 -3.85 7.87 9.67
N GLN A 109 -3.94 9.01 10.38
CA GLN A 109 -4.13 10.30 9.73
C GLN A 109 -2.93 10.66 8.84
N GLU A 110 -1.71 10.50 9.35
CA GLU A 110 -0.47 10.71 8.56
C GLU A 110 -0.46 9.84 7.29
N ALA A 111 -0.97 8.62 7.36
CA ALA A 111 -1.08 7.74 6.22
C ALA A 111 -2.13 8.17 5.19
N PHE A 112 -3.24 8.77 5.64
CA PHE A 112 -4.21 9.37 4.73
C PHE A 112 -3.64 10.61 4.06
N ASP A 113 -3.00 11.47 4.84
CA ASP A 113 -2.36 12.69 4.35
C ASP A 113 -1.30 12.35 3.31
N ALA A 114 -0.48 11.32 3.56
CA ALA A 114 0.53 10.82 2.64
C ALA A 114 -0.02 9.99 1.45
N GLY A 115 -1.34 9.82 1.33
CA GLY A 115 -1.97 9.05 0.25
C GLY A 115 -1.66 7.55 0.26
N GLU A 116 -1.28 7.00 1.41
CA GLU A 116 -0.91 5.58 1.57
C GLU A 116 -2.09 4.69 1.93
N LEU A 117 -3.12 5.28 2.51
CA LEU A 117 -4.40 4.64 2.75
C LEU A 117 -5.46 5.24 1.85
N LEU A 118 -6.25 4.35 1.27
CA LEU A 118 -7.51 4.66 0.63
C LEU A 118 -8.62 4.48 1.67
N ASP A 119 -9.51 5.45 1.75
CA ASP A 119 -10.73 5.38 2.55
C ASP A 119 -11.96 5.39 1.62
N VAL A 120 -13.08 4.86 2.11
CA VAL A 120 -14.37 4.99 1.44
C VAL A 120 -14.74 6.46 1.41
N ASN A 121 -15.08 7.01 0.24
CA ASN A 121 -15.51 8.40 0.14
C ASN A 121 -16.86 8.66 0.83
N GLN A 122 -17.15 9.92 1.07
CA GLN A 122 -18.21 10.31 2.01
C GLN A 122 -19.60 9.91 1.51
N ASP A 123 -19.85 10.11 0.23
CA ASP A 123 -21.12 9.80 -0.42
C ASP A 123 -21.34 8.29 -0.42
N ASP A 124 -20.29 7.54 -0.73
CA ASP A 124 -20.35 6.09 -0.75
C ASP A 124 -20.51 5.45 0.63
N LYS A 125 -20.00 6.07 1.71
CA LYS A 125 -20.33 5.63 3.09
C LYS A 125 -21.84 5.75 3.35
N TYR A 126 -22.51 6.77 2.81
CA TYR A 126 -23.97 6.91 2.91
C TYR A 126 -24.69 5.89 2.03
N GLU A 127 -24.24 5.72 0.79
CA GLU A 127 -24.81 4.74 -0.15
C GLU A 127 -24.71 3.33 0.41
N ASP A 128 -23.57 2.92 0.96
CA ASP A 128 -23.39 1.61 1.60
C ASP A 128 -24.43 1.35 2.68
N LYS A 129 -24.68 2.36 3.52
CA LYS A 129 -25.68 2.30 4.57
C LYS A 129 -27.10 2.26 4.02
N ALA A 130 -27.40 3.10 3.03
CA ALA A 130 -28.72 3.19 2.41
C ALA A 130 -29.08 1.91 1.64
N HIS A 131 -28.08 1.31 1.00
CA HIS A 131 -28.22 0.13 0.15
C HIS A 131 -28.04 -1.21 0.87
N GLY A 132 -27.72 -1.20 2.16
CA GLY A 132 -27.57 -2.41 2.96
C GLY A 132 -26.36 -3.24 2.54
N THR A 133 -25.23 -2.60 2.21
CA THR A 133 -23.97 -3.29 1.93
C THR A 133 -23.61 -4.20 3.10
N THR A 134 -23.30 -5.47 2.79
CA THR A 134 -22.99 -6.47 3.81
C THR A 134 -21.51 -6.38 4.18
N TYR A 135 -21.20 -6.05 5.43
CA TYR A 135 -19.83 -6.05 5.95
C TYR A 135 -19.47 -7.43 6.52
N LEU A 136 -18.33 -7.96 6.10
CA LEU A 136 -17.92 -9.33 6.41
C LEU A 136 -16.98 -9.40 7.61
N THR A 137 -17.21 -10.38 8.48
CA THR A 137 -16.27 -10.73 9.56
C THR A 137 -14.94 -11.24 9.00
N PRO A 138 -13.81 -11.21 9.77
CA PRO A 138 -12.55 -11.80 9.34
C PRO A 138 -12.68 -13.24 8.83
N GLU A 139 -13.51 -14.06 9.48
CA GLU A 139 -13.78 -15.45 9.10
C GLU A 139 -14.51 -15.55 7.77
N GLU A 140 -15.56 -14.75 7.55
CA GLU A 140 -16.29 -14.74 6.26
C GLU A 140 -15.42 -14.22 5.12
N ARG A 141 -14.49 -13.31 5.41
CA ARG A 141 -13.53 -12.80 4.43
C ARG A 141 -12.53 -13.84 3.96
N ALA A 142 -12.29 -14.89 4.75
CA ALA A 142 -11.38 -15.97 4.36
C ALA A 142 -11.81 -16.65 3.05
N ASP A 143 -13.12 -16.73 2.77
CA ASP A 143 -13.68 -17.26 1.52
C ASP A 143 -13.26 -16.46 0.27
N TYR A 144 -12.80 -15.21 0.46
CA TYR A 144 -12.47 -14.27 -0.60
C TYR A 144 -10.98 -14.03 -0.76
N ARG A 145 -10.14 -14.64 0.08
CA ARG A 145 -8.70 -14.46 -0.01
C ARG A 145 -8.13 -15.06 -1.30
N VAL A 146 -7.23 -14.30 -1.89
CA VAL A 146 -6.35 -14.75 -2.98
C VAL A 146 -4.92 -14.59 -2.48
N GLU A 147 -4.16 -15.66 -2.58
CA GLU A 147 -2.78 -15.77 -2.13
C GLU A 147 -1.86 -15.65 -3.35
N ILE A 148 -0.63 -15.16 -3.19
CA ILE A 148 0.37 -15.16 -4.26
C ILE A 148 1.43 -16.18 -3.87
N HIS A 149 1.65 -17.16 -4.74
CA HIS A 149 2.63 -18.19 -4.56
C HIS A 149 3.40 -18.40 -5.86
N GLU A 150 4.73 -18.37 -5.80
CA GLU A 150 5.60 -18.46 -6.98
C GLU A 150 5.23 -17.46 -8.10
N GLY A 151 4.76 -16.26 -7.73
CA GLY A 151 4.36 -15.22 -8.67
C GLY A 151 3.00 -15.45 -9.35
N LEU A 152 2.23 -16.45 -8.93
CA LEU A 152 0.90 -16.74 -9.43
C LEU A 152 -0.17 -16.49 -8.36
N PHE A 153 -1.35 -16.01 -8.79
CA PHE A 153 -2.52 -15.89 -7.94
C PHE A 153 -3.17 -17.25 -7.70
N HIS A 154 -3.35 -17.59 -6.44
CA HIS A 154 -3.94 -18.84 -5.97
C HIS A 154 -5.16 -18.55 -5.08
N LYS A 155 -6.15 -19.44 -5.13
CA LYS A 155 -7.28 -19.45 -4.22
C LYS A 155 -7.48 -20.86 -3.68
N GLU A 156 -7.44 -20.99 -2.36
CA GLU A 156 -7.48 -22.29 -1.66
C GLU A 156 -6.42 -23.28 -2.19
N GLY A 157 -5.18 -22.79 -2.38
CA GLY A 157 -4.04 -23.59 -2.87
C GLY A 157 -4.07 -23.93 -4.35
N LYS A 158 -5.03 -23.41 -5.14
CA LYS A 158 -5.14 -23.68 -6.57
C LYS A 158 -4.95 -22.42 -7.39
N VAL A 159 -4.32 -22.55 -8.55
CA VAL A 159 -4.20 -21.46 -9.54
C VAL A 159 -5.59 -20.86 -9.81
N PHE A 160 -5.68 -19.54 -9.65
CA PHE A 160 -6.93 -18.80 -9.74
C PHE A 160 -7.15 -18.23 -11.14
N ASP A 161 -8.40 -18.18 -11.57
CA ASP A 161 -8.80 -17.65 -12.88
C ASP A 161 -10.13 -16.92 -12.76
N SER A 162 -10.18 -15.69 -13.26
CA SER A 162 -11.34 -14.81 -13.18
C SER A 162 -12.18 -14.81 -14.45
N SER A 163 -11.83 -15.56 -15.49
CA SER A 163 -12.47 -15.51 -16.83
C SER A 163 -13.98 -15.80 -16.81
N LYS A 164 -14.47 -16.49 -15.77
CA LYS A 164 -15.91 -16.82 -15.57
C LYS A 164 -16.61 -15.92 -14.55
N LEU A 165 -15.91 -14.94 -14.01
CA LEU A 165 -16.38 -14.01 -12.99
C LEU A 165 -16.66 -12.64 -13.62
N ILE A 166 -17.27 -11.76 -12.84
CA ILE A 166 -17.68 -10.44 -13.32
C ILE A 166 -17.56 -9.37 -12.24
N ALA A 167 -17.20 -8.16 -12.64
CA ALA A 167 -17.24 -6.96 -11.81
C ALA A 167 -17.82 -5.79 -12.62
N HIS A 168 -18.87 -5.16 -12.09
CA HIS A 168 -19.56 -4.02 -12.73
C HIS A 168 -19.81 -4.24 -14.23
N ASN A 169 -20.45 -5.37 -14.57
CA ASN A 169 -20.77 -5.80 -15.94
C ASN A 169 -19.57 -6.11 -16.85
N LYS A 170 -18.32 -6.01 -16.38
CA LYS A 170 -17.11 -6.34 -17.15
C LYS A 170 -16.75 -7.82 -16.97
N PRO A 171 -16.99 -8.69 -17.97
CA PRO A 171 -16.70 -10.12 -17.85
C PRO A 171 -15.19 -10.35 -17.77
N GLY A 172 -14.77 -11.28 -16.91
CA GLY A 172 -13.36 -11.58 -16.67
C GLY A 172 -12.73 -10.71 -15.56
N PHE A 173 -13.33 -9.57 -15.23
CA PHE A 173 -12.89 -8.75 -14.10
C PHE A 173 -13.49 -9.23 -12.78
N ILE A 174 -12.76 -9.00 -11.69
CA ILE A 174 -13.19 -9.18 -10.30
C ILE A 174 -12.76 -7.98 -9.48
N ALA A 175 -13.56 -7.59 -8.49
CA ALA A 175 -13.15 -6.57 -7.54
C ALA A 175 -12.06 -7.11 -6.60
N PHE A 176 -11.17 -6.24 -6.15
CA PHE A 176 -10.15 -6.57 -5.18
C PHE A 176 -9.97 -5.48 -4.11
N THR A 177 -9.52 -5.89 -2.93
CA THR A 177 -8.99 -4.99 -1.89
C THR A 177 -7.74 -5.59 -1.27
N LEU A 178 -6.75 -4.76 -0.96
CA LEU A 178 -5.55 -5.12 -0.22
C LEU A 178 -5.57 -4.43 1.14
N ASN A 179 -5.65 -5.20 2.22
CA ASN A 179 -5.65 -4.64 3.57
C ASN A 179 -4.23 -4.37 4.10
N THR A 180 -4.12 -3.71 5.26
CA THR A 180 -2.83 -3.41 5.91
C THR A 180 -2.05 -4.63 6.40
N ASN A 181 -2.70 -5.79 6.53
CA ASN A 181 -2.02 -7.06 6.82
C ASN A 181 -1.38 -7.71 5.59
N GLY A 182 -1.50 -7.09 4.41
CA GLY A 182 -1.04 -7.66 3.15
C GLY A 182 -1.94 -8.77 2.63
N GLU A 183 -3.19 -8.85 3.08
CA GLU A 183 -4.14 -9.83 2.57
C GLU A 183 -4.94 -9.25 1.39
N LEU A 184 -4.84 -9.92 0.25
CA LEU A 184 -5.60 -9.60 -0.95
C LEU A 184 -6.94 -10.36 -0.94
N SER A 185 -8.03 -9.61 -1.07
CA SER A 185 -9.37 -10.17 -1.28
C SER A 185 -9.75 -10.01 -2.74
N ALA A 186 -10.43 -11.00 -3.32
CA ALA A 186 -11.01 -10.87 -4.65
C ALA A 186 -12.39 -11.54 -4.75
N PHE A 187 -13.35 -10.85 -5.37
CA PHE A 187 -14.76 -11.23 -5.37
C PHE A 187 -15.52 -10.70 -6.60
N GLU A 188 -16.65 -11.33 -6.92
CA GLU A 188 -17.58 -10.81 -7.94
C GLU A 188 -18.27 -9.56 -7.41
N HIS A 189 -18.24 -8.48 -8.19
CA HIS A 189 -18.93 -7.24 -7.84
C HIS A 189 -20.16 -7.06 -8.73
N LEU A 190 -21.33 -7.47 -8.22
CA LEU A 190 -22.58 -7.51 -8.97
C LEU A 190 -23.37 -6.20 -8.94
N SER A 191 -22.67 -5.09 -8.66
CA SER A 191 -23.24 -3.76 -8.48
C SER A 191 -24.31 -3.77 -7.38
N VAL A 192 -25.56 -3.43 -7.70
CA VAL A 192 -26.64 -3.43 -6.70
C VAL A 192 -27.30 -4.79 -6.48
N LYS A 193 -26.87 -5.84 -7.18
CA LYS A 193 -27.49 -7.17 -7.12
C LYS A 193 -26.94 -8.00 -5.96
N LEU A 194 -27.78 -8.90 -5.44
CA LEU A 194 -27.38 -9.85 -4.41
C LEU A 194 -26.52 -10.98 -5.00
N ASP A 195 -25.54 -11.42 -4.22
CA ASP A 195 -24.78 -12.64 -4.49
C ASP A 195 -25.63 -13.90 -4.25
N LYS A 196 -25.05 -15.08 -4.50
CA LYS A 196 -25.72 -16.37 -4.31
C LYS A 196 -26.13 -16.65 -2.87
N ARG A 197 -25.59 -15.91 -1.89
CA ARG A 197 -25.93 -16.01 -0.46
C ARG A 197 -26.88 -14.89 -0.02
N GLY A 198 -27.44 -14.12 -0.96
CA GLY A 198 -28.39 -13.06 -0.66
C GLY A 198 -27.74 -11.79 -0.10
N ARG A 199 -26.44 -11.56 -0.33
CA ARG A 199 -25.69 -10.42 0.21
C ARG A 199 -25.38 -9.40 -0.87
N LYS A 200 -25.33 -8.13 -0.48
CA LYS A 200 -24.86 -7.04 -1.34
C LYS A 200 -23.40 -6.77 -1.02
N LEU A 201 -22.49 -7.20 -1.89
CA LEU A 201 -21.06 -7.05 -1.67
C LEU A 201 -20.52 -5.86 -2.47
N ALA A 202 -19.75 -5.01 -1.79
CA ALA A 202 -18.98 -3.93 -2.37
C ALA A 202 -17.51 -4.02 -1.91
N HIS A 203 -16.62 -3.16 -2.42
CA HIS A 203 -15.22 -3.14 -1.98
C HIS A 203 -15.10 -2.96 -0.45
N SER A 204 -15.94 -2.11 0.14
CA SER A 204 -16.02 -1.88 1.58
C SER A 204 -16.37 -3.14 2.39
N SER A 205 -17.09 -4.11 1.80
CA SER A 205 -17.44 -5.38 2.45
C SER A 205 -16.23 -6.18 2.92
N MET A 206 -15.11 -6.12 2.19
CA MET A 206 -13.91 -6.92 2.45
C MET A 206 -13.05 -6.36 3.59
N ASN A 207 -13.37 -5.17 4.07
CA ASN A 207 -12.66 -4.51 5.17
C ASN A 207 -13.61 -3.92 6.21
N SER A 208 -14.91 -4.24 6.13
CA SER A 208 -15.95 -3.66 6.99
C SER A 208 -15.92 -2.13 7.03
N GLY A 209 -15.69 -1.52 5.86
CA GLY A 209 -15.55 -0.08 5.68
C GLY A 209 -14.24 0.52 6.22
N ALA A 210 -13.32 -0.30 6.74
CA ALA A 210 -12.00 0.16 7.16
C ALA A 210 -11.11 0.48 5.96
N PRO A 211 -10.15 1.42 6.11
CA PRO A 211 -9.22 1.79 5.05
C PRO A 211 -8.38 0.63 4.52
N VAL A 212 -7.89 0.79 3.29
CA VAL A 212 -7.15 -0.22 2.54
C VAL A 212 -5.91 0.38 1.88
N LEU A 213 -4.92 -0.45 1.57
CA LEU A 213 -3.72 -0.04 0.84
C LEU A 213 -4.00 0.11 -0.66
N ALA A 214 -4.90 -0.70 -1.20
CA ALA A 214 -5.29 -0.67 -2.60
C ALA A 214 -6.69 -1.26 -2.78
N ALA A 215 -7.40 -0.78 -3.80
CA ALA A 215 -8.66 -1.33 -4.26
C ALA A 215 -8.83 -1.07 -5.76
N GLY A 216 -9.65 -1.87 -6.41
CA GLY A 216 -9.93 -1.74 -7.84
C GLY A 216 -10.58 -3.00 -8.37
N GLU A 217 -10.43 -3.23 -9.67
CA GLU A 217 -10.74 -4.52 -10.27
C GLU A 217 -9.53 -5.06 -11.03
N MET A 218 -9.46 -6.38 -11.16
CA MET A 218 -8.38 -7.06 -11.85
C MET A 218 -8.90 -8.22 -12.70
N GLU A 219 -8.13 -8.54 -13.73
CA GLU A 219 -8.31 -9.73 -14.57
C GLU A 219 -7.13 -10.67 -14.34
N ILE A 220 -7.43 -11.91 -13.98
CA ILE A 220 -6.46 -12.97 -13.71
C ILE A 220 -6.76 -14.14 -14.63
N LYS A 221 -5.74 -14.60 -15.37
CA LYS A 221 -5.86 -15.77 -16.24
C LYS A 221 -4.74 -16.76 -15.95
N ASN A 222 -5.10 -18.01 -15.65
CA ASN A 222 -4.15 -19.04 -15.23
C ASN A 222 -3.16 -18.54 -14.16
N GLY A 223 -3.67 -17.82 -13.15
CA GLY A 223 -2.87 -17.26 -12.05
C GLY A 223 -2.01 -16.06 -12.43
N LYS A 224 -2.06 -15.53 -13.66
CA LYS A 224 -1.28 -14.37 -14.08
C LYS A 224 -2.14 -13.11 -14.12
N LEU A 225 -1.57 -11.98 -13.72
CA LEU A 225 -2.23 -10.68 -13.83
C LEU A 225 -2.25 -10.23 -15.29
N ILE A 226 -3.45 -10.05 -15.84
CA ILE A 226 -3.63 -9.58 -17.22
C ILE A 226 -3.85 -8.07 -17.22
N SER A 227 -4.75 -7.58 -16.38
CA SER A 227 -5.04 -6.16 -16.28
C SER A 227 -5.58 -5.78 -14.91
N ILE A 228 -5.49 -4.50 -14.58
CA ILE A 228 -6.20 -3.86 -13.47
C ILE A 228 -6.92 -2.61 -13.97
N ASN A 229 -7.92 -2.17 -13.23
CA ASN A 229 -8.52 -0.86 -13.42
C ASN A 229 -8.69 -0.14 -12.09
N THR A 230 -8.87 1.19 -12.15
CA THR A 230 -9.08 2.02 -10.96
C THR A 230 -10.54 2.05 -10.49
N TYR A 231 -11.41 1.20 -11.07
CA TYR A 231 -12.81 1.12 -10.68
C TYR A 231 -12.96 0.46 -9.30
N SER A 232 -12.94 1.27 -8.26
CA SER A 232 -13.23 0.82 -6.90
C SER A 232 -14.48 1.47 -6.30
N GLY A 233 -15.13 2.37 -7.05
CA GLY A 233 -16.16 3.28 -6.57
C GLY A 233 -15.62 4.13 -5.40
N HIS A 234 -15.75 3.54 -4.23
CA HIS A 234 -15.51 4.05 -2.88
C HIS A 234 -14.11 4.61 -2.65
N TYR A 235 -13.07 3.92 -3.14
CA TYR A 235 -11.68 4.14 -2.70
C TYR A 235 -10.83 5.00 -3.65
N GLN A 236 -11.32 5.29 -4.86
CA GLN A 236 -10.72 6.21 -5.84
C GLN A 236 -9.17 6.19 -5.92
N PRO A 237 -8.56 5.13 -6.48
CA PRO A 237 -7.13 4.92 -6.41
C PRO A 237 -6.37 5.94 -7.26
N SER A 238 -5.42 6.66 -6.66
CA SER A 238 -4.47 7.53 -7.36
C SER A 238 -3.41 6.73 -8.12
N LEU A 239 -2.71 7.35 -9.08
CA LEU A 239 -1.57 6.72 -9.76
C LEU A 239 -0.49 6.23 -8.79
N TYR A 240 -0.29 6.95 -7.68
CA TYR A 240 0.64 6.53 -6.63
C TYR A 240 0.19 5.22 -5.96
N SER A 241 -1.08 5.14 -5.56
CA SER A 241 -1.63 3.92 -4.96
C SER A 241 -1.61 2.73 -5.93
N VAL A 242 -1.87 2.98 -7.21
CA VAL A 242 -1.77 1.97 -8.29
C VAL A 242 -0.33 1.48 -8.45
N ALA A 243 0.65 2.38 -8.51
CA ALA A 243 2.06 2.02 -8.60
C ALA A 243 2.50 1.18 -7.39
N ARG A 244 2.09 1.56 -6.18
CA ARG A 244 2.35 0.79 -4.95
C ARG A 244 1.72 -0.61 -4.99
N PHE A 245 0.49 -0.74 -5.50
CA PHE A 245 -0.14 -2.04 -5.65
C PHE A 245 0.62 -2.92 -6.65
N LEU A 246 1.04 -2.37 -7.78
CA LEU A 246 1.84 -3.09 -8.78
C LEU A 246 3.19 -3.53 -8.22
N GLU A 247 3.88 -2.68 -7.45
CA GLU A 247 5.11 -3.06 -6.76
C GLU A 247 4.87 -4.12 -5.69
N TYR A 248 3.80 -4.03 -4.90
CA TYR A 248 3.42 -5.06 -3.94
C TYR A 248 3.29 -6.45 -4.59
N LEU A 249 2.74 -6.51 -5.81
CA LEU A 249 2.61 -7.73 -6.60
C LEU A 249 3.97 -8.18 -7.17
N SER A 250 4.73 -7.25 -7.75
CA SER A 250 6.06 -7.50 -8.31
C SER A 250 7.05 -8.04 -7.27
N ASP A 251 7.04 -7.48 -6.06
CA ASP A 251 7.86 -7.94 -4.92
C ASP A 251 7.55 -9.39 -4.52
N ARG A 252 6.34 -9.87 -4.85
CA ARG A 252 5.88 -11.26 -4.65
C ARG A 252 6.05 -12.13 -5.89
N GLY A 253 6.78 -11.64 -6.89
CA GLY A 253 7.15 -12.38 -8.10
C GLY A 253 6.09 -12.37 -9.20
N VAL A 254 5.01 -11.60 -9.07
CA VAL A 254 4.02 -11.45 -10.15
C VAL A 254 4.65 -10.66 -11.30
N ASP A 255 4.65 -11.24 -12.49
CA ASP A 255 5.12 -10.55 -13.71
C ASP A 255 4.11 -9.50 -14.16
N ILE A 256 4.47 -8.22 -14.02
CA ILE A 256 3.68 -7.07 -14.45
C ILE A 256 4.07 -6.51 -15.83
N SER A 257 5.07 -7.10 -16.51
CA SER A 257 5.67 -6.55 -17.74
C SER A 257 4.70 -6.41 -18.92
N LYS A 258 3.64 -7.22 -18.92
CA LYS A 258 2.57 -7.21 -19.93
C LYS A 258 1.22 -6.82 -19.35
N THR A 259 1.18 -6.42 -18.08
CA THR A 259 -0.06 -6.02 -17.42
C THR A 259 -0.49 -4.65 -17.92
N LYS A 260 -1.79 -4.51 -18.14
CA LYS A 260 -2.42 -3.26 -18.54
C LYS A 260 -3.13 -2.60 -17.36
N VAL A 261 -3.08 -1.29 -17.29
CA VAL A 261 -3.86 -0.50 -16.33
C VAL A 261 -4.87 0.34 -17.10
N TYR A 262 -6.13 0.23 -16.71
CA TYR A 262 -7.22 1.04 -17.25
C TYR A 262 -7.59 2.13 -16.24
N LEU A 263 -7.39 3.38 -16.64
CA LEU A 263 -7.78 4.57 -15.87
C LEU A 263 -9.10 5.13 -16.41
N GLN A 264 -9.98 5.60 -15.51
CA GLN A 264 -11.21 6.27 -15.93
C GLN A 264 -10.92 7.58 -16.64
N ASP A 265 -9.93 8.33 -16.13
CA ASP A 265 -9.51 9.61 -16.67
C ASP A 265 -8.12 9.50 -17.31
N ALA A 266 -7.87 10.35 -18.31
CA ALA A 266 -6.56 10.42 -18.94
C ALA A 266 -5.51 10.85 -17.91
N PRO A 267 -4.32 10.22 -17.88
CA PRO A 267 -3.28 10.62 -16.96
C PRO A 267 -2.90 12.08 -17.19
N GLY A 268 -2.68 12.83 -16.11
CA GLY A 268 -2.33 14.25 -16.20
C GLY A 268 -1.01 14.48 -16.94
N PRO A 269 -0.83 15.61 -17.65
CA PRO A 269 0.42 15.89 -18.40
C PRO A 269 1.69 15.81 -17.55
N GLN A 270 1.59 16.16 -16.26
CA GLN A 270 2.67 16.12 -15.27
C GLN A 270 3.20 14.70 -15.01
N SER A 271 2.39 13.67 -15.27
CA SER A 271 2.81 12.27 -15.09
C SER A 271 3.81 11.81 -16.16
N GLY A 272 3.88 12.49 -17.31
CA GLY A 272 4.65 12.03 -18.46
C GLY A 272 4.14 10.71 -19.08
N LEU A 273 2.97 10.22 -18.66
CA LEU A 273 2.36 9.01 -19.18
C LEU A 273 1.59 9.31 -20.47
N SER A 274 1.73 8.42 -21.44
CA SER A 274 0.82 8.36 -22.59
C SER A 274 -0.23 7.29 -22.33
N SER A 275 -1.45 7.51 -22.81
CA SER A 275 -2.52 6.52 -22.74
C SER A 275 -3.21 6.35 -24.07
N LYS A 276 -3.80 5.16 -24.26
CA LYS A 276 -4.65 4.85 -25.41
C LYS A 276 -6.10 4.71 -24.94
N THR A 277 -7.01 5.44 -25.57
CA THR A 277 -8.45 5.24 -25.31
C THR A 277 -8.91 3.90 -25.85
N VAL A 278 -9.59 3.13 -25.00
CA VAL A 278 -10.15 1.80 -25.30
C VAL A 278 -11.54 1.65 -24.70
N LEU A 279 -12.30 0.67 -25.17
CA LEU A 279 -13.57 0.27 -24.57
C LEU A 279 -13.40 -1.11 -23.94
N LEU A 280 -13.82 -1.23 -22.68
CA LEU A 280 -13.85 -2.53 -22.00
C LEU A 280 -15.18 -3.22 -22.29
N LYS A 281 -15.14 -4.53 -22.53
CA LYS A 281 -16.35 -5.30 -22.80
C LYS A 281 -17.31 -5.19 -21.62
N GLY A 282 -18.55 -4.80 -21.88
CA GLY A 282 -19.61 -4.70 -20.87
C GLY A 282 -19.64 -3.38 -20.10
N ASP A 283 -18.72 -2.46 -20.40
CA ASP A 283 -18.72 -1.10 -19.87
C ASP A 283 -18.80 -0.10 -21.04
N PRO A 284 -19.84 0.74 -21.10
CA PRO A 284 -19.98 1.72 -22.19
C PRO A 284 -18.99 2.89 -22.08
N GLN A 285 -18.35 3.09 -20.93
CA GLN A 285 -17.44 4.22 -20.73
C GLN A 285 -16.08 3.98 -21.41
N PRO A 286 -15.47 5.01 -22.02
CA PRO A 286 -14.10 4.93 -22.49
C PRO A 286 -13.12 4.84 -21.32
N TRP A 287 -12.07 4.06 -21.51
CA TRP A 287 -10.98 3.86 -20.56
C TRP A 287 -9.64 4.27 -21.18
N HIS A 288 -8.70 4.67 -20.35
CA HIS A 288 -7.34 5.02 -20.75
C HIS A 288 -6.37 3.90 -20.39
N GLU A 289 -5.95 3.12 -21.39
CA GLU A 289 -4.98 2.03 -21.24
C GLU A 289 -3.55 2.59 -21.13
N VAL A 290 -2.85 2.20 -20.07
CA VAL A 290 -1.43 2.51 -19.80
C VAL A 290 -0.72 1.20 -19.39
N PRO A 291 0.50 0.91 -19.88
CA PRO A 291 1.28 -0.22 -19.38
C PRO A 291 1.60 -0.08 -17.88
N ALA A 292 1.48 -1.19 -17.13
CA ALA A 292 1.75 -1.19 -15.68
C ALA A 292 3.18 -0.74 -15.35
N THR A 293 4.17 -1.17 -16.14
CA THR A 293 5.57 -0.77 -15.97
C THR A 293 5.77 0.73 -16.12
N ASP A 294 5.03 1.37 -17.04
CA ASP A 294 5.17 2.80 -17.31
C ASP A 294 4.65 3.62 -16.13
N ILE A 295 3.55 3.19 -15.49
CA ILE A 295 3.04 3.81 -14.26
C ILE A 295 4.09 3.71 -13.15
N VAL A 296 4.65 2.53 -12.90
CA VAL A 296 5.68 2.35 -11.87
C VAL A 296 6.92 3.20 -12.16
N HIS A 297 7.40 3.22 -13.40
CA HIS A 297 8.54 4.03 -13.81
C HIS A 297 8.28 5.53 -13.73
N SER A 298 7.08 5.99 -14.12
CA SER A 298 6.67 7.39 -14.03
C SER A 298 6.70 7.86 -12.58
N VAL A 299 6.04 7.13 -11.67
CA VAL A 299 6.02 7.48 -10.25
C VAL A 299 7.44 7.49 -9.66
N LYS A 300 8.28 6.49 -9.98
CA LYS A 300 9.69 6.48 -9.58
C LYS A 300 10.46 7.67 -10.15
N SER A 301 10.28 8.00 -11.42
CA SER A 301 10.98 9.11 -12.08
C SER A 301 10.63 10.44 -11.42
N ILE A 302 9.34 10.70 -11.16
CA ILE A 302 8.89 11.89 -10.44
C ILE A 302 9.54 11.94 -9.05
N MET A 303 9.59 10.80 -8.35
CA MET A 303 10.27 10.68 -7.07
C MET A 303 11.76 11.06 -7.13
N HIS A 304 12.51 10.44 -8.03
CA HIS A 304 13.94 10.73 -8.19
C HIS A 304 14.18 12.18 -8.62
N ASN A 305 13.34 12.73 -9.51
CA ASN A 305 13.47 14.12 -9.97
C ASN A 305 13.26 15.11 -8.82
N ASN A 306 12.28 14.87 -7.95
CA ASN A 306 12.06 15.70 -6.78
C ASN A 306 13.21 15.60 -5.78
N LEU A 307 13.74 14.40 -5.55
CA LEU A 307 14.93 14.19 -4.71
C LEU A 307 16.17 14.88 -5.29
N ASN A 308 16.40 14.77 -6.60
CA ASN A 308 17.48 15.46 -7.29
C ASN A 308 17.31 16.98 -7.26
N SER A 309 16.08 17.48 -7.35
CA SER A 309 15.78 18.92 -7.19
C SER A 309 16.12 19.39 -5.78
N LEU A 310 15.76 18.60 -4.77
CA LEU A 310 16.14 18.85 -3.38
C LEU A 310 17.66 18.83 -3.21
N ASP A 311 18.36 17.88 -3.84
CA ASP A 311 19.83 17.74 -3.79
C ASP A 311 20.51 18.94 -4.42
N ASN A 312 20.04 19.33 -5.61
CA ASN A 312 20.50 20.52 -6.30
C ASN A 312 20.23 21.79 -5.50
N TYR A 313 19.06 21.92 -4.86
CA TYR A 313 18.76 23.03 -3.97
C TYR A 313 19.74 23.06 -2.81
N LEU A 314 19.94 21.94 -2.11
CA LEU A 314 20.82 21.84 -0.95
C LEU A 314 22.30 22.05 -1.28
N ASN A 315 22.72 21.70 -2.50
CA ASN A 315 24.09 21.90 -3.00
C ASN A 315 24.28 23.18 -3.83
N SER A 316 23.22 23.96 -4.07
CA SER A 316 23.26 25.19 -4.88
C SER A 316 24.11 26.28 -4.23
N SER A 317 24.54 27.27 -5.03
CA SER A 317 25.25 28.46 -4.55
C SER A 317 24.45 29.30 -3.52
N LYS A 318 23.11 29.28 -3.57
CA LYS A 318 22.22 29.90 -2.56
C LYS A 318 22.31 29.23 -1.19
N THR A 319 22.65 27.95 -1.18
CA THR A 319 22.78 27.10 0.00
C THR A 319 24.25 26.94 0.39
N LYS A 320 25.21 27.07 -0.53
CA LYS A 320 26.61 27.43 -0.23
C LYS A 320 26.73 28.80 0.43
N LEU A 321 25.81 29.73 0.17
CA LEU A 321 25.71 30.97 0.94
C LEU A 321 25.30 30.71 2.40
N LEU A 322 24.80 29.52 2.76
CA LEU A 322 24.80 29.10 4.17
C LEU A 322 26.25 29.01 4.64
N ARG A 323 27.14 28.25 3.98
CA ARG A 323 28.57 28.12 4.34
C ARG A 323 29.26 29.48 4.62
N ASP A 324 28.89 30.54 3.89
CA ASP A 324 29.53 31.86 4.01
C ASP A 324 28.80 32.87 4.93
N VAL A 325 27.52 32.64 5.30
CA VAL A 325 26.79 33.49 6.27
C VAL A 325 27.23 33.19 7.73
N PHE A 326 28.03 32.15 7.95
CA PHE A 326 28.40 31.65 9.28
C PHE A 326 29.67 32.25 9.91
N LYS A 327 30.12 33.43 9.48
CA LYS A 327 31.35 34.04 10.04
C LYS A 327 31.14 35.08 11.14
N ASN A 328 29.93 35.58 11.42
CA ASN A 328 29.73 36.61 12.44
C ASN A 328 28.67 36.24 13.50
N ASP A 329 29.18 35.82 14.66
CA ASP A 329 28.76 36.16 16.05
C ASP A 329 27.28 36.41 16.40
N SER A 330 26.37 35.50 16.05
CA SER A 330 25.18 35.31 16.89
C SER A 330 25.00 33.84 17.29
N ALA A 331 25.66 33.52 18.40
CA ALA A 331 25.67 32.27 19.16
C ALA A 331 26.27 31.05 18.43
N GLN A 332 27.47 30.63 18.88
CA GLN A 332 28.17 29.40 18.50
C GLN A 332 27.25 28.15 18.49
N ALA A 333 26.23 28.12 19.36
CA ALA A 333 25.20 27.09 19.39
C ALA A 333 24.33 27.04 18.12
N LYS A 334 23.92 28.18 17.56
CA LYS A 334 23.17 28.25 16.29
C LYS A 334 24.01 27.75 15.12
N SER A 335 25.31 28.07 15.12
CA SER A 335 26.25 27.59 14.10
C SER A 335 26.49 26.08 14.19
N LYS A 336 26.47 25.50 15.40
CA LYS A 336 26.61 24.05 15.60
C LYS A 336 25.35 23.31 15.14
N ILE A 337 24.16 23.73 15.58
CA ILE A 337 22.87 23.16 15.15
C ILE A 337 22.76 23.17 13.62
N ALA A 338 23.14 24.28 12.97
CA ALA A 338 23.10 24.39 11.51
C ALA A 338 24.09 23.45 10.80
N LYS A 339 25.27 23.21 11.39
CA LYS A 339 26.29 22.31 10.84
C LYS A 339 25.84 20.85 10.97
N ASP A 340 25.42 20.44 12.16
CA ASP A 340 24.96 19.08 12.45
C ASP A 340 23.74 18.74 11.57
N PHE A 341 22.82 19.69 11.40
CA PHE A 341 21.71 19.59 10.45
C PHE A 341 22.13 19.32 9.01
N TYR A 342 23.12 20.08 8.51
CA TYR A 342 23.59 19.94 7.14
C TYR A 342 24.31 18.61 6.90
N GLU A 343 25.13 18.16 7.84
CA GLU A 343 25.84 16.87 7.73
C GLU A 343 24.85 15.70 7.69
N GLU A 344 23.83 15.73 8.56
CA GLU A 344 22.81 14.69 8.60
C GLU A 344 21.88 14.74 7.38
N LEU A 345 21.53 15.94 6.91
CA LEU A 345 20.83 16.11 5.63
C LEU A 345 21.62 15.52 4.47
N ALA A 346 22.88 15.90 4.31
CA ALA A 346 23.72 15.44 3.21
C ALA A 346 23.88 13.91 3.23
N TYR A 347 24.07 13.32 4.40
CA TYR A 347 24.15 11.87 4.56
C TYR A 347 22.85 11.15 4.16
N THR A 348 21.70 11.65 4.66
CA THR A 348 20.39 11.10 4.31
C THR A 348 20.15 11.19 2.81
N MET A 349 20.54 12.30 2.17
CA MET A 349 20.36 12.48 0.73
C MET A 349 21.28 11.63 -0.14
N ASP A 350 22.53 11.40 0.28
CA ASP A 350 23.45 10.52 -0.42
C ASP A 350 22.91 9.07 -0.39
N THR A 351 22.36 8.65 0.75
CA THR A 351 21.70 7.35 0.92
C THR A 351 20.47 7.20 0.02
N ILE A 352 19.73 8.29 -0.22
CA ILE A 352 18.54 8.30 -1.09
C ILE A 352 18.89 8.07 -2.55
N LYS A 353 19.98 8.67 -3.02
CA LYS A 353 20.32 8.75 -4.44
C LYS A 353 20.48 7.37 -5.10
N ASP A 354 20.86 6.36 -4.32
CA ASP A 354 21.06 4.98 -4.76
C ASP A 354 19.80 4.09 -4.58
N SER A 355 18.69 4.66 -4.10
CA SER A 355 17.47 3.90 -3.80
C SER A 355 16.66 3.56 -5.05
N SER A 356 16.37 2.27 -5.29
CA SER A 356 15.62 1.80 -6.47
C SER A 356 14.12 1.52 -6.21
N SER A 357 13.64 1.79 -4.99
CA SER A 357 12.30 1.42 -4.52
C SER A 357 11.52 2.64 -4.00
N LEU A 358 10.20 2.69 -4.28
CA LEU A 358 9.34 3.79 -3.81
C LEU A 358 9.36 3.94 -2.28
N VAL A 359 9.58 2.85 -1.54
CA VAL A 359 9.58 2.88 -0.08
C VAL A 359 10.86 3.41 0.49
N ASP A 360 12.00 3.03 -0.07
CA ASP A 360 13.29 3.53 0.37
C ASP A 360 13.31 5.06 0.17
N ILE A 361 12.71 5.54 -0.93
CA ILE A 361 12.49 6.97 -1.18
C ILE A 361 11.53 7.58 -0.14
N LYS A 362 10.40 6.94 0.16
CA LYS A 362 9.42 7.45 1.12
C LYS A 362 9.99 7.55 2.54
N VAL A 363 10.60 6.47 3.04
CA VAL A 363 11.27 6.43 4.35
C VAL A 363 12.29 7.56 4.46
N SER A 364 12.95 7.86 3.36
CA SER A 364 13.91 8.94 3.36
C SER A 364 13.29 10.32 3.35
N LEU A 365 12.14 10.53 2.70
CA LEU A 365 11.35 11.76 2.86
C LEU A 365 10.90 11.94 4.31
N ASP A 366 10.44 10.87 4.96
CA ASP A 366 10.07 10.88 6.38
C ASP A 366 11.29 11.19 7.28
N CYS A 367 12.47 10.65 6.94
CA CYS A 367 13.73 10.96 7.61
C CYS A 367 14.12 12.45 7.45
N LEU A 368 13.97 13.01 6.24
CA LEU A 368 14.22 14.43 5.97
C LEU A 368 13.28 15.33 6.78
N ASP A 369 11.99 14.99 6.86
CA ASP A 369 11.01 15.70 7.69
C ASP A 369 11.34 15.62 9.18
N ALA A 370 11.72 14.44 9.68
CA ALA A 370 12.13 14.26 11.06
C ALA A 370 13.41 15.04 11.40
N ILE A 371 14.40 15.05 10.49
CA ILE A 371 15.61 15.86 10.62
C ILE A 371 15.22 17.34 10.74
N ILE A 372 14.39 17.85 9.82
CA ILE A 372 13.95 19.26 9.85
C ILE A 372 13.19 19.59 11.12
N ALA A 373 12.20 18.77 11.51
CA ALA A 373 11.43 19.01 12.72
C ALA A 373 12.31 19.06 13.97
N ARG A 374 13.26 18.12 14.09
CA ARG A 374 14.22 18.07 15.22
C ARG A 374 15.07 19.33 15.28
N TYR A 375 15.69 19.72 14.17
CA TYR A 375 16.59 20.89 14.15
C TYR A 375 15.84 22.23 14.21
N SER A 376 14.60 22.31 13.72
CA SER A 376 13.69 23.44 13.99
C SER A 376 13.39 23.57 15.48
N SER A 377 13.06 22.47 16.17
CA SER A 377 12.80 22.50 17.62
C SER A 377 14.04 22.89 18.44
N GLN A 378 15.23 22.38 18.08
CA GLN A 378 16.48 22.78 18.72
C GLN A 378 16.78 24.28 18.55
N LEU A 379 16.39 24.86 17.41
CA LEU A 379 16.57 26.28 17.14
C LEU A 379 15.60 27.14 17.95
N GLU A 380 14.34 26.72 18.09
CA GLU A 380 13.32 27.39 18.93
C GLU A 380 13.69 27.42 20.41
N GLN A 381 14.38 26.38 20.91
CA GLN A 381 14.86 26.31 22.29
C GLN A 381 15.98 27.29 22.63
N LEU A 382 16.60 27.94 21.63
CA LEU A 382 17.59 28.98 21.86
C LEU A 382 16.89 30.32 22.12
N ASN A 383 16.89 30.79 23.38
CA ASN A 383 16.32 32.06 23.85
C ASN A 383 16.91 33.31 23.15
N GLY A 384 16.48 33.60 21.92
CA GLY A 384 16.82 34.82 21.20
C GLY A 384 16.13 34.90 19.84
N LYS A 385 15.93 36.13 19.33
CA LYS A 385 15.22 36.41 18.06
C LYS A 385 15.61 35.38 17.00
N THR A 386 14.64 34.56 16.62
CA THR A 386 14.80 33.58 15.57
C THR A 386 14.85 34.34 14.24
N GLY A 387 16.03 34.35 13.63
CA GLY A 387 16.36 35.23 12.52
C GLY A 387 16.17 34.55 11.16
N ARG A 388 17.08 34.84 10.23
CA ARG A 388 17.18 34.24 8.88
C ARG A 388 17.18 32.70 8.84
N LEU A 389 17.49 32.01 9.95
CA LEU A 389 17.56 30.55 10.00
C LEU A 389 16.15 29.91 10.04
N ASP A 390 15.20 30.51 10.77
CA ASP A 390 13.80 30.05 10.81
C ASP A 390 13.14 30.14 9.44
N SER A 391 13.31 31.28 8.76
CA SER A 391 12.79 31.48 7.40
C SER A 391 13.33 30.43 6.43
N LYS A 392 14.59 30.01 6.60
CA LYS A 392 15.18 28.99 5.73
C LYS A 392 14.72 27.57 6.07
N PHE A 393 14.55 27.24 7.34
CA PHE A 393 13.92 25.96 7.73
C PHE A 393 12.46 25.91 7.27
N ALA A 394 11.73 27.02 7.36
CA ALA A 394 10.38 27.14 6.84
C ALA A 394 10.32 26.97 5.32
N ASP A 395 11.24 27.59 4.57
CA ASP A 395 11.34 27.41 3.11
C ASP A 395 11.63 25.95 2.74
N MET A 396 12.53 25.28 3.47
CA MET A 396 12.89 23.90 3.18
C MET A 396 11.77 22.92 3.56
N LYS A 397 11.09 23.18 4.68
CA LYS A 397 9.86 22.49 5.05
C LYS A 397 8.77 22.69 4.00
N ALA A 398 8.63 23.89 3.45
CA ALA A 398 7.68 24.19 2.38
C ALA A 398 8.02 23.46 1.08
N GLN A 399 9.31 23.30 0.74
CA GLN A 399 9.72 22.55 -0.45
C GLN A 399 9.51 21.04 -0.31
N ILE A 400 9.81 20.45 0.86
CA ILE A 400 9.52 19.02 1.09
C ILE A 400 8.01 18.80 1.09
N ARG A 401 7.24 19.74 1.65
CA ARG A 401 5.78 19.71 1.55
C ARG A 401 5.30 19.86 0.12
N GLU A 402 5.87 20.76 -0.69
CA GLU A 402 5.52 20.90 -2.12
C GLU A 402 5.84 19.63 -2.90
N VAL A 403 6.94 18.96 -2.57
CA VAL A 403 7.30 17.66 -3.14
C VAL A 403 6.21 16.63 -2.80
N ARG A 404 5.79 16.51 -1.52
CA ARG A 404 4.63 15.68 -1.10
C ARG A 404 3.33 16.05 -1.84
N GLU A 405 2.96 17.32 -1.83
CA GLU A 405 1.73 17.83 -2.45
C GLU A 405 1.71 17.62 -3.97
N LYS A 406 2.84 17.69 -4.68
CA LYS A 406 2.90 17.37 -6.12
C LYS A 406 2.74 15.88 -6.40
N PHE A 407 3.06 15.01 -5.43
CA PHE A 407 2.74 13.59 -5.52
C PHE A 407 1.26 13.32 -5.26
N GLU A 408 0.66 14.01 -4.28
CA GLU A 408 -0.74 13.86 -3.86
C GLU A 408 -1.72 14.53 -4.84
N GLY A 409 -1.37 15.72 -5.33
CA GLY A 409 -2.17 16.57 -6.21
C GLY A 409 -2.24 16.11 -7.68
N LEU A 410 -1.82 14.89 -7.98
CA LEU A 410 -1.95 14.29 -9.31
C LEU A 410 -3.40 13.98 -9.73
N ASP A 411 -4.39 14.21 -8.84
CA ASP A 411 -5.81 14.23 -9.25
C ASP A 411 -6.73 15.16 -8.42
N GLU A 412 -6.36 15.65 -7.24
CA GLU A 412 -7.33 16.30 -6.33
C GLU A 412 -7.97 17.61 -6.84
N ARG A 413 -7.27 18.41 -7.66
CA ARG A 413 -7.90 19.62 -8.27
C ARG A 413 -8.89 19.28 -9.37
N LYS A 414 -8.60 18.25 -10.17
CA LYS A 414 -9.56 17.74 -11.16
C LYS A 414 -10.72 17.00 -10.48
N GLU A 415 -10.46 16.32 -9.37
CA GLU A 415 -11.49 15.64 -8.58
C GLU A 415 -12.46 16.64 -7.94
N ASN A 416 -11.99 17.77 -7.40
CA ASN A 416 -12.88 18.82 -6.92
C ASN A 416 -13.73 19.44 -8.05
N GLU A 417 -13.16 19.64 -9.24
CA GLU A 417 -13.90 20.07 -10.43
C GLU A 417 -14.88 18.98 -10.95
N ARG A 418 -14.53 17.69 -10.79
CA ARG A 418 -15.34 16.53 -11.17
C ARG A 418 -16.54 16.34 -10.23
N ILE A 419 -16.33 16.45 -8.91
CA ILE A 419 -17.39 16.41 -7.89
C ILE A 419 -18.43 17.50 -8.17
N GLU A 420 -17.99 18.72 -8.50
CA GLU A 420 -18.90 19.81 -8.88
C GLU A 420 -19.61 19.55 -10.23
N SER A 421 -18.97 18.86 -11.17
CA SER A 421 -19.60 18.48 -12.45
C SER A 421 -20.66 17.37 -12.30
N PHE A 422 -20.51 16.47 -11.33
CA PHE A 422 -21.47 15.39 -11.05
C PHE A 422 -22.70 15.88 -10.28
N LYS A 423 -22.56 16.89 -9.42
CA LYS A 423 -23.70 17.58 -8.77
C LYS A 423 -24.68 18.20 -9.76
N ASN A 424 -24.24 18.45 -10.99
CA ASN A 424 -25.03 19.12 -12.02
C ASN A 424 -25.63 18.17 -13.08
N LYS A 425 -25.56 16.84 -12.89
CA LYS A 425 -25.98 15.86 -13.91
C LYS A 425 -27.02 14.82 -13.50
N TYR A 426 -27.68 14.99 -12.36
CA TYR A 426 -28.87 14.22 -11.98
C TYR A 426 -29.97 15.12 -11.43
#